data_AF-A0A9E5K416-F1
#
_entry.id   AF-A0A9E5K416-F1
#
_cell.length_a   1.000
_cell.length_b   1.000
_cell.length_c   1.000
_cell.angle_alpha   90.00
_cell.angle_beta   90.00
_cell.angle_gamma   90.00
#
_symmetry.space_group_name_H-M   'P 1'
#
loop_
_entity.id
_entity.type
_entity.pdbx_description
1 polymer ?
#
loop_
_entity_poly.entity_id
_entity_poly.type
_entity_poly.pdbx_seq_one_letter_code
_entity_poly.pdbx_strand_id
1 'polypeptide(L)'
;MTNPLNQHRYARIKIVVLLQFLALGTMPLMAQESASKVDFNRDVRPILANHCWNCHGQDESSRKAKLRLDLRPAALAKTRNNDHPIVPNNPAASSLINRIDAHDKSQMPPLS
;
A
#
# COMPACT_ATOMS: atom_id res chain seq x y z
N MET A 1 23.85 -53.60 -45.21
CA MET A 1 25.14 -53.23 -44.61
C MET A 1 24.98 -51.88 -43.90
N THR A 2 24.46 -51.86 -42.67
CA THR A 2 24.33 -50.64 -41.85
C THR A 2 25.36 -50.71 -40.73
N ASN A 3 26.25 -49.72 -40.67
CA ASN A 3 27.37 -49.67 -39.73
C ASN A 3 26.85 -49.52 -38.27
N PRO A 4 27.11 -50.49 -37.38
CA PRO A 4 26.56 -50.53 -36.02
C PRO A 4 27.04 -49.34 -35.15
N LEU A 5 28.15 -48.70 -35.53
CA LEU A 5 28.68 -47.53 -34.81
C LEU A 5 27.82 -46.27 -35.00
N ASN A 6 27.00 -46.19 -36.05
CA ASN A 6 26.17 -45.02 -36.30
C ASN A 6 24.85 -45.07 -35.51
N GLN A 7 24.34 -46.26 -35.21
CA GLN A 7 23.07 -46.47 -34.49
C GLN A 7 23.12 -45.93 -33.05
N HIS A 8 24.27 -46.09 -32.38
CA HIS A 8 24.50 -45.54 -31.04
C HIS A 8 24.63 -44.01 -31.03
N ARG A 9 25.13 -43.42 -32.14
CA ARG A 9 25.26 -41.96 -32.27
C ARG A 9 23.89 -41.30 -32.49
N TYR A 10 23.03 -41.88 -33.33
CA TYR A 10 21.67 -41.38 -33.55
C TYR A 10 20.77 -41.54 -32.33
N ALA A 11 20.91 -42.62 -31.56
CA ALA A 11 20.18 -42.81 -30.29
C ALA A 11 20.58 -41.75 -29.25
N ARG A 12 21.88 -41.45 -29.11
CA ARG A 12 22.40 -40.42 -28.20
C ARG A 12 21.93 -39.00 -28.57
N ILE A 13 21.92 -38.66 -29.87
CA ILE A 13 21.48 -37.34 -30.34
C ILE A 13 19.97 -37.15 -30.12
N LYS A 14 19.14 -38.17 -30.38
CA LYS A 14 17.69 -38.12 -30.15
C LYS A 14 17.32 -37.99 -28.65
N ILE A 15 18.07 -38.65 -27.77
CA ILE A 15 17.88 -38.56 -26.31
C ILE A 15 18.24 -37.18 -25.77
N VAL A 16 19.33 -36.56 -26.24
CA VAL A 16 19.75 -35.21 -25.80
C VAL A 16 18.76 -34.13 -26.26
N VAL A 17 18.26 -34.22 -27.50
CA VAL A 17 17.26 -33.25 -28.02
C VAL A 17 15.91 -33.40 -27.31
N LEU A 18 15.46 -34.63 -27.00
CA LEU A 18 14.20 -34.86 -26.26
C LEU A 18 14.28 -34.36 -24.81
N LEU A 19 15.45 -34.45 -24.17
CA LEU A 19 15.68 -33.94 -22.80
C LEU A 19 15.74 -32.40 -22.75
N GLN A 20 16.19 -31.74 -23.82
CA GLN A 20 16.20 -30.27 -23.92
C GLN A 20 14.80 -29.67 -24.06
N PHE A 21 13.86 -30.37 -24.71
CA PHE A 21 12.45 -29.90 -24.79
C PHE A 21 11.66 -30.12 -23.49
N LEU A 22 12.02 -31.12 -22.68
CA LEU A 22 11.34 -31.37 -21.38
C LEU A 22 11.69 -30.33 -20.29
N ALA A 23 12.84 -29.65 -20.41
CA ALA A 23 13.31 -28.69 -19.41
C ALA A 23 12.78 -27.26 -19.61
N LEU A 24 12.09 -26.96 -20.72
CA LEU A 24 11.58 -25.62 -21.05
C LEU A 24 10.13 -25.35 -20.60
N GLY A 25 9.46 -26.33 -19.99
CA GLY A 25 8.00 -26.32 -19.79
C GLY A 25 7.46 -25.69 -18.50
N THR A 26 8.30 -25.26 -17.55
CA THR A 26 7.82 -24.73 -16.26
C THR A 26 8.58 -23.49 -15.83
N MET A 27 8.41 -22.39 -16.57
CA MET A 27 8.68 -21.07 -16.01
C MET A 27 7.48 -20.68 -15.13
N PRO A 28 7.62 -20.60 -13.80
CA PRO A 28 6.54 -20.12 -12.96
C PRO A 28 6.28 -18.66 -13.31
N LEU A 29 5.04 -18.37 -13.71
CA LEU A 29 4.58 -17.00 -13.93
C LEU A 29 4.56 -16.30 -12.55
N MET A 30 5.64 -15.61 -12.22
CA MET A 30 5.66 -14.73 -11.06
C MET A 30 4.68 -13.59 -11.33
N ALA A 31 3.51 -13.67 -10.70
CA ALA A 31 2.57 -12.55 -10.67
C ALA A 31 3.27 -11.40 -9.94
N GLN A 32 3.69 -10.38 -10.68
CA GLN A 32 4.19 -9.16 -10.10
C GLN A 32 2.99 -8.43 -9.50
N GLU A 33 2.83 -8.54 -8.18
CA GLU A 33 1.86 -7.74 -7.44
C GLU A 33 2.30 -6.28 -7.52
N SER A 34 1.78 -5.56 -8.52
CA SER A 34 1.95 -4.12 -8.57
C SER A 34 1.15 -3.56 -7.41
N ALA A 35 1.84 -3.18 -6.33
CA ALA A 35 1.22 -2.45 -5.24
C ALA A 35 0.50 -1.24 -5.86
N SER A 36 -0.83 -1.28 -5.85
CA SER A 36 -1.63 -0.24 -6.50
C SER A 36 -1.30 1.09 -5.83
N LYS A 37 -1.14 2.15 -6.62
CA LYS A 37 -0.92 3.49 -6.07
C LYS A 37 -2.07 3.82 -5.13
N VAL A 38 -1.73 4.32 -3.94
CA VAL A 38 -2.71 4.80 -2.96
C VAL A 38 -3.55 5.91 -3.60
N ASP A 39 -4.86 5.73 -3.57
CA ASP A 39 -5.85 6.71 -4.03
C ASP A 39 -6.60 7.28 -2.82
N PHE A 40 -6.72 8.61 -2.76
CA PHE A 40 -7.35 9.25 -1.61
C PHE A 40 -8.83 8.86 -1.45
N ASN A 41 -9.58 8.76 -2.55
CA ASN A 41 -11.02 8.52 -2.47
C ASN A 41 -11.34 7.06 -2.14
N ARG A 42 -10.55 6.13 -2.68
CA ARG A 42 -10.70 4.69 -2.44
C ARG A 42 -10.12 4.26 -1.09
N ASP A 43 -8.93 4.75 -0.73
CA ASP A 43 -8.15 4.17 0.37
C ASP A 43 -8.17 5.04 1.64
N VAL A 44 -8.16 6.37 1.53
CA VAL A 44 -8.00 7.27 2.69
C VAL A 44 -9.32 7.83 3.20
N ARG A 45 -10.18 8.31 2.28
CA ARG A 45 -11.45 8.95 2.61
C ARG A 45 -12.36 8.05 3.46
N PRO A 46 -12.54 6.75 3.18
CA PRO A 46 -13.39 5.89 4.02
C PRO A 46 -12.89 5.77 5.45
N ILE A 47 -11.57 5.74 5.65
CA ILE A 47 -10.94 5.68 6.98
C ILE A 47 -11.24 6.97 7.77
N LEU A 48 -11.02 8.13 7.15
CA LEU A 48 -11.30 9.42 7.80
C LEU A 48 -12.80 9.61 8.09
N ALA A 49 -13.67 9.17 7.19
CA ALA A 49 -15.12 9.23 7.37
C ALA A 49 -15.57 8.42 8.58
N ASN A 50 -15.08 7.18 8.70
CA ASN A 50 -15.50 6.27 9.75
C ASN A 50 -14.94 6.63 11.14
N HIS A 51 -13.72 7.18 11.19
CA HIS A 51 -12.99 7.31 12.46
C HIS A 51 -12.70 8.75 12.89
N CYS A 52 -12.75 9.73 11.99
CA CYS A 52 -12.29 11.09 12.30
C CYS A 52 -13.39 12.15 12.13
N TRP A 53 -14.22 12.06 11.09
CA TRP A 53 -15.14 13.14 10.73
C TRP A 53 -16.31 13.34 11.69
N ASN A 54 -16.66 12.35 12.51
CA ASN A 54 -17.69 12.51 13.54
C ASN A 54 -17.36 13.65 14.52
N CYS A 55 -16.07 13.84 14.84
CA CYS A 55 -15.60 14.89 15.76
C CYS A 55 -14.77 15.99 15.07
N HIS A 56 -14.26 15.74 13.87
CA HIS A 56 -13.40 16.67 13.13
C HIS A 56 -13.86 16.86 11.67
N GLY A 57 -15.15 16.75 11.41
CA GLY A 57 -15.77 16.88 10.09
C GLY A 57 -16.79 18.01 10.02
N GLN A 58 -17.75 17.87 9.10
CA GLN A 58 -18.67 18.95 8.71
C GLN A 58 -19.57 19.47 9.82
N ASP A 59 -20.04 18.62 10.72
CA ASP A 59 -21.00 18.99 11.76
C ASP A 59 -20.36 19.97 12.74
N GLU A 60 -20.98 21.13 12.94
CA GLU A 60 -20.47 22.15 13.88
C GLU A 60 -20.69 21.72 15.33
N SER A 61 -21.77 20.98 15.60
CA SER A 61 -22.25 20.68 16.95
C SER A 61 -21.38 19.65 17.66
N SER A 62 -20.90 18.64 16.92
CA SER A 62 -19.98 17.62 17.43
C SER A 62 -18.50 18.03 17.35
N ARG A 63 -18.18 19.08 16.58
CA ARG A 63 -16.81 19.40 16.16
C ARG A 63 -15.91 19.89 17.28
N LYS A 64 -14.81 19.16 17.46
CA LYS A 64 -13.78 19.44 18.45
C LYS A 64 -12.64 20.25 17.83
N ALA A 65 -12.02 21.09 18.66
CA ALA A 65 -10.88 21.95 18.32
C ALA A 65 -11.07 22.89 17.11
N LYS A 66 -12.32 23.08 16.63
CA LYS A 66 -12.63 23.76 15.35
C LYS A 66 -11.87 23.16 14.14
N LEU A 67 -11.43 21.91 14.24
CA LEU A 67 -10.65 21.23 13.21
C LEU A 67 -11.57 20.57 12.16
N ARG A 68 -11.23 20.73 10.89
CA ARG A 68 -11.94 20.16 9.72
C ARG A 68 -10.97 19.32 8.89
N LEU A 69 -11.02 18.00 9.07
CA LEU A 69 -10.21 17.03 8.32
C LEU A 69 -10.87 16.61 7.00
N ASP A 70 -12.14 16.93 6.80
CA ASP A 70 -12.91 16.71 5.57
C ASP A 70 -12.62 17.76 4.49
N LEU A 71 -12.13 18.94 4.88
CA LEU A 71 -11.74 20.02 3.97
C LEU A 71 -10.23 20.11 3.85
N ARG A 72 -9.71 19.85 2.64
CA ARG A 72 -8.26 19.91 2.38
C ARG A 72 -7.60 21.22 2.84
N PRO A 73 -8.12 22.43 2.53
CA PRO A 73 -7.49 23.67 2.98
C PRO A 73 -7.39 23.76 4.50
N ALA A 74 -8.40 23.29 5.23
CA ALA A 74 -8.42 23.32 6.69
C ALA A 74 -7.52 22.23 7.31
N ALA A 75 -7.45 21.05 6.70
CA ALA A 75 -6.58 19.95 7.14
C ALA A 75 -5.08 20.28 6.99
N LEU A 76 -4.74 21.18 6.07
CA LEU A 76 -3.38 21.67 5.84
C LEU A 76 -3.06 22.97 6.60
N ALA A 77 -4.08 23.67 7.10
CA ALA A 77 -3.90 24.92 7.81
C ALA A 77 -3.32 24.71 9.21
N LYS A 78 -2.67 25.76 9.72
CA LYS A 78 -2.17 25.78 11.09
C LYS A 78 -3.34 25.74 12.08
N THR A 79 -3.26 24.89 13.09
CA THR A 79 -4.26 24.84 14.15
C THR A 79 -4.00 25.91 15.22
N ARG A 80 -4.92 26.02 16.18
CA ARG A 80 -4.77 26.89 17.36
C ARG A 80 -3.57 26.52 18.23
N ASN A 81 -3.06 25.29 18.12
CA ASN A 81 -1.89 24.82 18.86
C ASN A 81 -0.58 25.07 18.08
N ASN A 82 -0.63 25.87 17.02
CA ASN A 82 0.53 26.26 16.21
C ASN A 82 1.20 25.08 15.45
N ASP A 83 0.49 23.96 15.28
CA ASP A 83 0.88 22.77 14.51
C ASP A 83 0.04 22.63 13.21
N HIS A 84 0.40 21.69 12.34
CA HIS A 84 -0.35 21.34 11.13
C HIS A 84 -0.89 19.92 11.25
N PRO A 85 -2.21 19.67 11.04
CA PRO A 85 -2.75 18.33 11.08
C PRO A 85 -2.10 17.42 10.04
N ILE A 86 -1.98 17.91 8.80
CA ILE A 86 -1.36 17.20 7.69
C ILE A 86 -0.31 18.10 7.03
N VAL A 87 0.91 17.60 6.94
CA VAL A 87 2.03 18.20 6.19
C VAL A 87 2.29 17.34 4.94
N PRO A 88 2.03 17.85 3.73
CA PRO A 88 2.25 17.09 2.50
C PRO A 88 3.68 16.60 2.39
N ASN A 89 3.86 15.33 1.97
CA ASN A 89 5.15 14.67 1.81
C ASN A 89 6.00 14.52 3.09
N ASN A 90 5.46 14.87 4.27
CA ASN A 90 6.16 14.72 5.54
C ASN A 90 5.22 14.22 6.65
N PRO A 91 4.95 12.90 6.70
CA PRO A 91 4.08 12.31 7.72
C PRO A 91 4.58 12.57 9.15
N ALA A 92 5.90 12.55 9.38
CA ALA A 92 6.50 12.78 10.70
C ALA A 92 6.27 14.21 11.24
N ALA A 93 6.06 15.19 10.35
CA ALA A 93 5.70 16.55 10.73
C ALA A 93 4.17 16.78 10.87
N SER A 94 3.35 15.77 10.56
CA SER A 94 1.89 15.86 10.61
C SER A 94 1.38 15.53 12.00
N SER A 95 0.72 16.47 12.68
CA SER A 95 0.23 16.22 14.04
C SER A 95 -0.88 15.18 14.10
N LEU A 96 -1.57 14.92 12.99
CA LEU A 96 -2.52 13.80 12.88
C LEU A 96 -1.82 12.46 13.15
N ILE A 97 -0.64 12.22 12.55
CA ILE A 97 0.12 10.97 12.74
C ILE A 97 0.59 10.85 14.18
N ASN A 98 1.15 11.93 14.73
CA ASN A 98 1.60 11.95 16.12
C ASN A 98 0.47 11.63 17.12
N ARG A 99 -0.76 12.03 16.82
CA ARG A 99 -1.93 11.79 17.69
C ARG A 99 -2.47 10.38 17.59
N ILE A 100 -2.42 9.73 16.42
CA ILE A 100 -2.89 8.34 16.30
C ILE A 100 -1.89 7.35 16.94
N ASP A 101 -0.60 7.69 16.96
CA ASP A 101 0.46 6.88 17.56
C ASP A 101 0.74 7.24 19.04
N ALA A 102 0.11 8.29 19.57
CA ALA A 102 0.28 8.71 20.95
C ALA A 102 -0.33 7.70 21.93
N HIS A 103 0.24 7.64 23.13
CA HIS A 103 -0.20 6.80 24.25
C HIS A 103 -0.45 7.65 25.51
N ASP A 104 -0.88 8.90 25.31
CA ASP A 104 -1.15 9.88 26.35
C ASP A 104 -2.49 10.61 26.10
N LYS A 105 -2.77 11.69 26.85
CA LYS A 105 -4.02 12.46 26.73
C LYS A 105 -4.24 13.13 25.37
N SER A 106 -3.21 13.19 24.52
CA SER A 106 -3.30 13.75 23.17
C SER A 106 -3.74 12.73 22.13
N GLN A 107 -3.78 11.44 22.50
CA GLN A 107 -4.15 10.31 21.65
C GLN A 107 -5.51 10.49 20.98
N MET A 108 -5.60 10.04 19.73
CA MET A 108 -6.84 10.03 18.93
C MET A 108 -7.10 8.63 18.34
N PRO A 109 -8.34 8.10 18.41
CA PRO A 109 -9.47 8.70 19.13
C PRO A 109 -9.20 8.75 20.64
N PRO A 110 -9.83 9.67 21.38
CA PRO A 110 -9.62 9.78 22.81
C PRO A 110 -9.98 8.47 23.51
N LEU A 111 -9.19 8.09 24.51
CA LEU A 111 -9.52 6.97 25.40
C LEU A 111 -10.86 7.28 26.08
N SER A 112 -11.80 6.34 26.03
CA SER A 112 -13.11 6.40 26.67
C SER A 112 -13.01 6.48 28.20
#